data_AF-A0A6S7K8V4-F1
#
_entry.id   AF-A0A6S7K8V4-F1
#
_cell.length_a   1.000
_cell.length_b   1.000
_cell.length_c   1.000
_cell.angle_alpha   90.00
_cell.angle_beta   90.00
_cell.angle_gamma   90.00
#
_symmetry.space_group_name_H-M   'P 1'
#
loop_
_entity.id
_entity.type
_entity.pdbx_description
1 polymer ?
#
loop_
_entity_poly.entity_id
_entity_poly.type
_entity_poly.pdbx_seq_one_letter_code
_entity_poly.pdbx_strand_id
1 'polypeptide(L)'
;MKFKNSLDDKILDPEIFHLNPKKSDTDWFKKIIRFVPSSLSWFGAYLLKAFPLDMSQYNRMLASTRVPQPGKDKLVTYEDSRHILVIHNGNYYTVDVINETGAIRPASEILLNLQAIVLDDSTHAQYPVAVLTSEDRDPWTSARQELETVMTNTEPLKMIDSALFVLCLDEGEPESPEQVTKVFLHGDGTNR
;
A
#
# COMPACT_ATOMS: atom_id res chain seq x y z
N MET A 1 7.67 -0.84 5.15
CA MET A 1 8.06 -2.18 5.59
C MET A 1 7.91 -2.40 7.09
N LYS A 2 8.53 -1.59 7.96
CA LYS A 2 8.39 -1.74 9.44
C LYS A 2 6.93 -1.84 9.91
N PHE A 3 6.04 -1.00 9.38
CA PHE A 3 4.61 -1.06 9.66
C PHE A 3 3.98 -2.43 9.30
N LYS A 4 4.33 -3.01 8.14
CA LYS A 4 3.87 -4.34 7.72
C LYS A 4 4.25 -5.39 8.76
N ASN A 5 5.54 -5.46 9.10
CA ASN A 5 6.03 -6.43 10.07
C ASN A 5 5.33 -6.23 11.42
N SER A 6 5.13 -4.98 11.87
CA SER A 6 4.40 -4.71 13.11
C SER A 6 2.94 -5.18 13.07
N LEU A 7 2.27 -5.05 11.93
CA LEU A 7 0.90 -5.52 11.73
C LEU A 7 0.85 -7.06 11.72
N ASP A 8 1.73 -7.71 10.95
CA ASP A 8 1.80 -9.17 10.81
C ASP A 8 2.18 -9.86 12.12
N ASP A 9 3.15 -9.30 12.86
CA ASP A 9 3.59 -9.79 14.17
C ASP A 9 2.60 -9.47 15.30
N LYS A 10 1.49 -8.77 14.99
CA LYS A 10 0.45 -8.34 15.95
C LYS A 10 1.00 -7.53 17.12
N ILE A 11 2.03 -6.72 16.85
CA ILE A 11 2.65 -5.80 17.82
C ILE A 11 2.27 -4.34 17.58
N LEU A 12 1.51 -4.05 16.53
CA LEU A 12 0.91 -2.75 16.31
C LEU A 12 -0.09 -2.45 17.43
N ASP A 13 0.02 -1.27 18.04
CA ASP A 13 -0.92 -0.84 19.07
C ASP A 13 -2.35 -0.79 18.48
N PRO A 14 -3.37 -1.20 19.25
CA PRO A 14 -4.76 -1.13 18.79
C PRO A 14 -5.18 0.33 18.58
N GLU A 15 -5.99 0.56 17.55
CA GLU A 15 -6.54 1.88 17.28
C GLU A 15 -7.64 2.18 18.31
N ILE A 16 -7.42 3.20 19.15
CA ILE A 16 -8.33 3.54 20.25
C ILE A 16 -8.55 5.04 20.28
N PHE A 17 -9.81 5.46 20.21
CA PHE A 17 -10.18 6.83 20.48
C PHE A 17 -10.30 7.06 21.99
N HIS A 18 -9.51 7.98 22.54
CA HIS A 18 -9.46 8.27 23.97
C HIS A 18 -10.12 9.62 24.27
N LEU A 19 -11.22 9.65 25.04
CA LEU A 19 -11.81 10.93 25.49
C LEU A 19 -10.91 11.66 26.50
N ASN A 20 -10.13 10.91 27.30
CA ASN A 20 -9.14 11.48 28.20
C ASN A 20 -7.85 10.65 28.20
N PRO A 21 -6.92 10.92 27.26
CA PRO A 21 -5.69 10.16 27.10
C PRO A 21 -4.86 10.04 28.39
N LYS A 22 -4.84 11.08 29.22
CA LYS A 22 -4.11 11.08 30.51
C LYS A 22 -4.56 9.98 31.48
N LYS A 23 -5.78 9.44 31.30
CA LYS A 23 -6.31 8.34 32.11
C LYS A 23 -6.28 7.01 31.35
N SER A 24 -6.62 7.03 30.07
CA SER A 24 -6.88 5.83 29.29
C SER A 24 -5.77 5.40 28.34
N ASP A 25 -4.81 6.27 28.03
CA ASP A 25 -3.61 5.91 27.25
C ASP A 25 -2.39 5.93 28.18
N THR A 26 -2.32 4.93 29.05
CA THR A 26 -1.27 4.80 30.05
C THR A 26 -0.71 3.40 30.07
N ASP A 27 0.57 3.25 30.45
CA ASP A 27 1.19 1.93 30.62
C ASP A 27 0.44 1.04 31.60
N TRP A 28 -0.14 1.64 32.64
CA TRP A 28 -0.98 0.93 33.60
C TRP A 28 -2.21 0.32 32.90
N PHE A 29 -2.93 1.12 32.11
CA PHE A 29 -4.08 0.63 31.35
C PHE A 29 -3.68 -0.48 30.37
N LYS A 30 -2.64 -0.26 29.56
CA LYS A 30 -2.11 -1.26 28.61
C LYS A 30 -1.65 -2.55 29.30
N LYS A 31 -1.13 -2.46 30.53
CA LYS A 31 -0.72 -3.62 31.35
C LYS A 31 -1.90 -4.40 31.91
N ILE A 32 -3.02 -3.76 32.21
CA ILE A 32 -4.22 -4.45 32.73
C ILE A 32 -5.05 -5.03 31.58
N ILE A 33 -5.34 -4.23 30.56
CA ILE A 33 -6.29 -4.62 29.50
C ILE A 33 -5.80 -5.83 28.69
N ARG A 34 -4.48 -6.04 28.57
CA ARG A 34 -3.90 -7.22 27.88
C ARG A 34 -4.30 -8.56 28.51
N PHE A 35 -4.69 -8.59 29.78
CA PHE A 35 -5.12 -9.80 30.47
C PHE A 35 -6.64 -10.00 30.41
N VAL A 36 -7.39 -9.01 29.92
CA VAL A 36 -8.83 -9.12 29.74
C VAL A 36 -9.11 -9.91 28.46
N PRO A 37 -10.00 -10.93 28.49
CA PRO A 37 -10.37 -11.68 27.29
C PRO A 37 -10.91 -10.76 26.18
N SER A 38 -10.65 -11.10 24.92
CA SER A 38 -11.06 -10.29 23.76
C SER A 38 -12.57 -10.05 23.69
N SER A 39 -13.40 -10.96 24.19
CA SER A 39 -14.86 -10.79 24.29
C SER A 39 -15.30 -9.71 25.27
N LEU A 40 -14.43 -9.32 26.20
CA LEU A 40 -14.70 -8.34 27.26
C LEU A 40 -13.82 -7.09 27.21
N SER A 41 -12.74 -7.11 26.42
CA SER A 41 -11.74 -6.04 26.35
C SER A 41 -12.34 -4.70 25.95
N TRP A 42 -13.33 -4.70 25.05
CA TRP A 42 -14.05 -3.49 24.65
C TRP A 42 -14.77 -2.83 25.84
N PHE A 43 -15.46 -3.61 26.68
CA PHE A 43 -16.15 -3.08 27.87
C PHE A 43 -15.15 -2.53 28.90
N GLY A 44 -14.00 -3.19 29.06
CA GLY A 44 -12.92 -2.70 29.93
C GLY A 44 -12.37 -1.35 29.49
N ALA A 45 -12.15 -1.16 28.19
CA ALA A 45 -11.76 0.12 27.61
C ALA A 45 -12.86 1.18 27.79
N TYR A 46 -14.12 0.82 27.54
CA TYR A 46 -15.26 1.72 27.65
C TYR A 46 -15.41 2.34 29.05
N LEU A 47 -15.16 1.57 30.12
CA LEU A 47 -15.20 2.07 31.50
C LEU A 47 -14.23 3.24 31.76
N LEU A 48 -13.11 3.28 31.02
CA LEU A 48 -12.13 4.36 31.09
C LEU A 48 -12.31 5.41 29.99
N LYS A 49 -13.47 5.41 29.31
CA LYS A 49 -13.79 6.32 28.21
C LYS A 49 -12.81 6.21 27.04
N ALA A 50 -12.33 4.99 26.79
CA ALA A 50 -11.59 4.59 25.61
C ALA A 50 -12.49 3.77 24.68
N PHE A 51 -12.42 4.05 23.38
CA PHE A 51 -13.28 3.46 22.35
C PHE A 51 -12.39 2.78 21.30
N PRO A 52 -12.11 1.48 21.45
CA PRO A 52 -11.40 0.71 20.42
C PRO A 52 -12.15 0.76 19.11
N LEU A 53 -11.41 0.94 18.02
CA LEU A 53 -11.93 1.02 16.65
C LEU A 53 -11.71 -0.30 15.90
N ASP A 54 -12.49 -0.51 14.85
CA ASP A 54 -12.30 -1.67 13.97
C ASP A 54 -10.99 -1.54 13.19
N MET A 55 -10.22 -2.63 13.13
CA MET A 55 -8.98 -2.73 12.37
C MET A 55 -9.05 -3.80 11.26
N SER A 56 -10.24 -4.33 10.95
CA SER A 56 -10.40 -5.42 9.98
C SER A 56 -9.89 -5.08 8.57
N GLN A 57 -9.79 -3.79 8.24
CA GLN A 57 -9.34 -3.30 6.94
C GLN A 57 -7.81 -3.18 6.81
N TYR A 58 -7.06 -3.21 7.93
CA TYR A 58 -5.62 -2.95 7.93
C TYR A 58 -4.85 -3.99 7.09
N ASN A 59 -5.34 -5.23 7.04
CA ASN A 59 -4.78 -6.30 6.23
C ASN A 59 -4.81 -6.01 4.71
N ARG A 60 -5.60 -5.02 4.27
CA ARG A 60 -5.68 -4.61 2.86
C ARG A 60 -4.86 -3.36 2.54
N MET A 61 -4.16 -2.77 3.51
CA MET A 61 -3.32 -1.59 3.27
C MET A 61 -2.09 -1.91 2.41
N LEU A 62 -1.64 -3.16 2.45
CA LEU A 62 -0.44 -3.62 1.76
C LEU A 62 -0.72 -4.89 0.97
N ALA A 63 0.11 -5.13 -0.03
CA ALA A 63 0.07 -6.34 -0.86
C ALA A 63 -1.31 -6.60 -1.46
N SER A 64 -2.07 -5.54 -1.73
CA SER A 64 -3.46 -5.64 -2.10
C SER A 64 -3.78 -4.71 -3.25
N THR A 65 -4.63 -5.18 -4.16
CA THR A 65 -5.08 -4.40 -5.30
C THR A 65 -6.56 -4.64 -5.58
N ARG A 66 -7.16 -3.70 -6.32
CA ARG A 66 -8.51 -3.81 -6.85
C ARG A 66 -8.43 -4.25 -8.32
N VAL A 67 -8.71 -5.53 -8.55
CA VAL A 67 -8.72 -6.12 -9.89
C VAL A 67 -10.07 -5.82 -10.56
N PRO A 68 -10.08 -5.20 -11.75
CA PRO A 68 -11.32 -4.97 -12.50
C PRO A 68 -11.93 -6.30 -12.93
N GLN A 69 -13.26 -6.44 -12.81
CA GLN A 69 -13.99 -7.65 -13.17
C GLN A 69 -15.37 -7.29 -13.72
N PRO A 70 -15.94 -8.09 -14.63
CA PRO A 70 -17.27 -7.84 -15.15
C PRO A 70 -18.31 -7.74 -14.02
N GLY A 71 -19.06 -6.64 -13.99
CA GLY A 71 -20.14 -6.38 -13.04
C GLY A 71 -19.70 -6.00 -11.62
N LYS A 72 -18.66 -6.62 -11.05
CA LYS A 72 -18.12 -6.24 -9.74
C LYS A 72 -16.65 -6.60 -9.56
N ASP A 73 -15.84 -5.57 -9.38
CA ASP A 73 -14.42 -5.69 -9.05
C ASP A 73 -14.14 -6.54 -7.81
N LYS A 74 -12.92 -7.10 -7.80
CA LYS A 74 -12.43 -7.95 -6.72
C LYS A 74 -11.28 -7.28 -5.99
N LEU A 75 -11.32 -7.29 -4.66
CA LEU A 75 -10.16 -6.96 -3.83
C LEU A 75 -9.35 -8.24 -3.63
N VAL A 76 -8.08 -8.21 -4.05
CA VAL A 76 -7.14 -9.34 -3.95
C VAL A 76 -6.00 -8.91 -3.04
N THR A 77 -5.53 -9.84 -2.21
CA THR A 77 -4.41 -9.65 -1.28
C THR A 77 -3.42 -10.79 -1.46
N TYR A 78 -2.13 -10.48 -1.46
CA TYR A 78 -1.00 -11.37 -1.75
C TYR A 78 -0.07 -11.44 -0.53
N GLU A 79 -0.32 -12.39 0.37
CA GLU A 79 0.34 -12.45 1.69
C GLU A 79 1.88 -12.63 1.60
N ASP A 80 2.34 -13.34 0.57
CA ASP A 80 3.76 -13.69 0.36
C ASP A 80 4.56 -12.61 -0.40
N SER A 81 3.98 -11.42 -0.62
CA SER A 81 4.66 -10.35 -1.35
C SER A 81 5.85 -9.77 -0.59
N ARG A 82 6.92 -9.48 -1.33
CA ARG A 82 8.21 -9.00 -0.79
C ARG A 82 8.76 -7.77 -1.51
N HIS A 83 8.16 -7.40 -2.63
CA HIS A 83 8.60 -6.29 -3.47
C HIS A 83 7.63 -5.12 -3.41
N ILE A 84 8.15 -3.93 -3.72
CA ILE A 84 7.34 -2.78 -4.09
C ILE A 84 7.36 -2.61 -5.60
N LEU A 85 6.33 -1.97 -6.13
CA LEU A 85 6.31 -1.44 -7.48
C LEU A 85 6.82 -0.01 -7.42
N VAL A 86 7.71 0.37 -8.32
CA VAL A 86 8.15 1.75 -8.49
C VAL A 86 7.75 2.19 -9.89
N ILE A 87 7.08 3.33 -10.01
CA ILE A 87 6.75 3.94 -11.31
C ILE A 87 7.55 5.23 -11.43
N HIS A 88 8.30 5.35 -12.52
CA HIS A 88 9.08 6.54 -12.85
C HIS A 88 8.99 6.77 -14.35
N ASN A 89 8.60 7.98 -14.76
CA ASN A 89 8.45 8.38 -16.17
C ASN A 89 7.54 7.43 -16.99
N GLY A 90 6.52 6.85 -16.33
CA GLY A 90 5.58 5.89 -16.91
C GLY A 90 6.12 4.46 -17.07
N ASN A 91 7.36 4.21 -16.66
CA ASN A 91 8.00 2.89 -16.67
C ASN A 91 7.81 2.20 -15.31
N TYR A 92 7.70 0.87 -15.33
CA TYR A 92 7.44 0.04 -14.16
C TYR A 92 8.68 -0.74 -13.74
N TYR A 93 9.01 -0.66 -12.45
CA TYR A 93 10.14 -1.36 -11.85
C TYR A 93 9.69 -2.09 -10.60
N THR A 94 10.32 -3.21 -10.29
CA THR A 94 10.06 -3.97 -9.05
C THR A 94 11.30 -3.98 -8.20
N VAL A 95 11.16 -3.65 -6.91
CA VAL A 95 12.26 -3.65 -5.96
C VAL A 95 11.90 -4.56 -4.78
N ASP A 96 12.64 -5.66 -4.61
CA ASP A 96 12.56 -6.46 -3.40
C ASP A 96 12.99 -5.62 -2.20
N VAL A 97 12.11 -5.52 -1.20
CA VAL A 97 12.34 -4.77 0.05
C VAL A 97 12.30 -5.67 1.28
N ILE A 98 11.85 -6.90 1.11
CA ILE A 98 11.88 -7.99 2.10
C ILE A 98 12.67 -9.16 1.48
N ASN A 99 13.56 -9.78 2.23
CA ASN A 99 14.36 -10.90 1.75
C ASN A 99 13.63 -12.26 1.93
N GLU A 100 14.27 -13.36 1.56
CA GLU A 100 13.76 -14.74 1.74
C GLU A 100 13.51 -15.14 3.19
N THR A 101 14.18 -14.49 4.15
CA THR A 101 13.99 -14.78 5.57
C THR A 101 12.89 -13.91 6.20
N GLY A 102 12.18 -13.08 5.43
CA GLY A 102 11.16 -12.15 5.93
C GLY A 102 11.72 -10.87 6.57
N ALA A 103 13.05 -10.68 6.56
CA ALA A 103 13.68 -9.48 7.08
C ALA A 103 13.67 -8.35 6.04
N ILE A 104 13.54 -7.11 6.53
CA ILE A 104 13.61 -5.92 5.68
C ILE A 104 15.04 -5.80 5.16
N ARG A 105 15.20 -5.59 3.85
CA ARG A 105 16.52 -5.36 3.25
C ARG A 105 17.16 -4.08 3.80
N PRO A 106 18.51 -4.00 3.86
CA PRO A 106 19.19 -2.79 4.30
C PRO A 106 18.75 -1.56 3.53
N ALA A 107 18.55 -0.44 4.23
CA ALA A 107 18.11 0.81 3.62
C ALA A 107 19.08 1.30 2.53
N SER A 108 20.37 1.01 2.66
CA SER A 108 21.39 1.31 1.65
C SER A 108 21.16 0.56 0.34
N GLU A 109 20.73 -0.71 0.39
CA GLU A 109 20.43 -1.48 -0.83
C GLU A 109 19.17 -0.97 -1.52
N ILE A 110 18.13 -0.65 -0.74
CA ILE A 110 16.90 -0.06 -1.26
C ILE A 110 17.21 1.29 -1.91
N LEU A 111 18.02 2.14 -1.25
CA LEU A 111 18.44 3.43 -1.81
C LEU A 111 19.21 3.28 -3.13
N LEU A 112 20.15 2.34 -3.21
CA LEU A 112 20.90 2.09 -4.45
C LEU A 112 19.99 1.65 -5.59
N ASN A 113 18.98 0.80 -5.32
CA ASN A 113 18.00 0.41 -6.33
C ASN A 113 17.15 1.59 -6.79
N LEU A 114 16.69 2.44 -5.86
CA LEU A 114 15.91 3.64 -6.21
C LEU A 114 16.75 4.65 -6.99
N GLN A 115 18.03 4.83 -6.63
CA GLN A 115 18.95 5.68 -7.38
C GLN A 115 19.19 5.14 -8.80
N ALA A 116 19.33 3.82 -8.95
CA ALA A 116 19.46 3.20 -10.28
C ALA A 116 18.22 3.46 -11.15
N ILE A 117 17.01 3.43 -10.57
CA ILE A 117 15.76 3.73 -11.28
C ILE A 117 15.70 5.21 -11.69
N VAL A 118 16.08 6.13 -10.80
CA VAL A 118 16.08 7.58 -11.11
C VAL A 118 17.15 7.95 -12.16
N LEU A 119 18.24 7.18 -12.22
CA LEU A 119 19.31 7.36 -13.20
C LEU A 119 19.09 6.59 -14.51
N ASP A 120 18.00 5.80 -14.61
CA ASP A 120 17.65 5.08 -15.82
C ASP A 120 17.27 6.08 -16.91
N ASP A 121 18.03 6.07 -18.01
CA ASP A 121 17.84 6.96 -19.16
C ASP A 121 16.86 6.38 -20.20
N SER A 122 16.16 5.29 -19.86
CA SER A 122 15.07 4.74 -20.66
C SER A 122 14.08 5.83 -21.04
N THR A 123 13.71 5.84 -22.32
CA THR A 123 12.70 6.76 -22.83
C THR A 123 11.40 6.65 -22.03
N HIS A 124 10.73 7.78 -21.81
CA HIS A 124 9.40 7.80 -21.23
C HIS A 124 8.49 6.84 -21.99
N ALA A 125 7.63 6.13 -21.27
CA ALA A 125 6.72 5.17 -21.90
C ALA A 125 5.84 5.89 -22.94
N GLN A 126 5.97 5.52 -24.22
CA GLN A 126 5.18 6.14 -25.30
C GLN A 126 3.67 5.95 -25.08
N TYR A 127 3.28 4.82 -24.48
CA TYR A 127 1.91 4.49 -24.12
C TYR A 127 1.86 4.06 -22.65
N PRO A 128 1.72 5.00 -21.70
CA PRO A 128 1.70 4.69 -20.28
C PRO A 128 0.49 3.82 -19.92
N VAL A 129 0.74 2.58 -19.49
CA VAL A 129 -0.33 1.63 -19.13
C VAL A 129 -1.12 2.09 -17.89
N ALA A 130 -0.49 2.92 -17.04
CA ALA A 130 -1.08 3.42 -15.78
C ALA A 130 -2.42 4.14 -16.02
N VAL A 131 -2.55 4.86 -17.14
CA VAL A 131 -3.75 5.64 -17.45
C VAL A 131 -5.01 4.77 -17.52
N LEU A 132 -4.87 3.50 -17.93
CA LEU A 132 -5.98 2.57 -18.02
C LEU A 132 -6.64 2.30 -16.66
N THR A 133 -5.91 2.49 -15.55
CA THR A 133 -6.48 2.34 -14.20
C THR A 133 -7.47 3.45 -13.84
N SER A 134 -7.42 4.58 -14.56
CA SER A 134 -8.31 5.74 -14.40
C SER A 134 -9.58 5.68 -15.26
N GLU A 135 -9.65 4.74 -16.20
CA GLU A 135 -10.84 4.52 -17.02
C GLU A 135 -12.05 4.06 -16.20
N ASP A 136 -13.23 4.16 -16.82
CA ASP A 136 -14.41 3.52 -16.28
C ASP A 136 -14.18 2.01 -16.11
N ARG A 137 -14.88 1.40 -15.15
CA ARG A 137 -14.57 0.03 -14.71
C ARG A 137 -14.86 -1.02 -15.77
N ASP A 138 -15.88 -0.82 -16.62
CA ASP A 138 -16.21 -1.78 -17.67
C ASP A 138 -15.19 -1.73 -18.84
N PRO A 139 -14.81 -0.54 -19.38
CA PRO A 139 -13.70 -0.42 -20.33
C PRO A 139 -12.38 -0.92 -19.76
N TRP A 140 -12.04 -0.57 -18.50
CA TRP A 140 -10.81 -1.05 -17.88
C TRP A 140 -10.81 -2.58 -17.73
N THR A 141 -11.94 -3.18 -17.36
CA THR A 141 -12.07 -4.65 -17.31
C THR A 141 -11.75 -5.27 -18.67
N SER A 142 -12.27 -4.70 -19.76
CA SER A 142 -12.04 -5.21 -21.12
C SER A 142 -10.57 -5.06 -21.53
N ALA A 143 -9.99 -3.87 -21.33
CA ALA A 143 -8.58 -3.62 -21.64
C ALA A 143 -7.63 -4.49 -20.79
N ARG A 144 -7.95 -4.71 -19.51
CA ARG A 144 -7.18 -5.59 -18.62
C ARG A 144 -7.22 -7.05 -19.11
N GLN A 145 -8.37 -7.54 -19.55
CA GLN A 145 -8.49 -8.88 -20.14
C GLN A 145 -7.65 -9.01 -21.41
N GLU A 146 -7.67 -7.99 -22.29
CA GLU A 146 -6.83 -7.96 -23.49
C GLU A 146 -5.33 -8.02 -23.12
N LEU A 147 -4.89 -7.23 -22.14
CA LEU A 147 -3.51 -7.28 -21.64
C LEU A 147 -3.12 -8.67 -21.12
N GLU A 148 -4.04 -9.37 -20.45
CA GLU A 148 -3.83 -10.72 -19.92
C GLU A 148 -3.76 -11.80 -21.01
N THR A 149 -4.33 -11.57 -22.20
CA THR A 149 -4.20 -12.50 -23.34
C THR A 149 -2.80 -12.56 -23.91
N VAL A 150 -1.99 -11.52 -23.70
CA VAL A 150 -0.60 -11.44 -24.15
C VAL A 150 0.28 -12.16 -23.13
N MET A 151 0.81 -13.33 -23.47
CA MET A 151 1.57 -14.17 -22.52
C MET A 151 2.75 -13.46 -21.85
N THR A 152 3.39 -12.51 -22.54
CA THR A 152 4.53 -11.74 -21.97
C THR A 152 4.11 -10.81 -20.83
N ASN A 153 2.82 -10.48 -20.72
CA ASN A 153 2.28 -9.59 -19.68
C ASN A 153 1.85 -10.34 -18.41
N THR A 154 1.78 -11.67 -18.44
CA THR A 154 1.28 -12.46 -17.31
C THR A 154 2.08 -12.20 -16.03
N GLU A 155 3.41 -12.29 -16.11
CA GLU A 155 4.27 -12.06 -14.94
C GLU A 155 4.33 -10.57 -14.54
N PRO A 156 4.52 -9.59 -15.46
CA PRO A 156 4.45 -8.17 -15.11
C PRO A 156 3.14 -7.75 -14.43
N LEU A 157 1.98 -8.18 -14.93
CA LEU A 157 0.69 -7.85 -14.30
C LEU A 157 0.57 -8.45 -12.91
N LYS A 158 1.06 -9.68 -12.71
CA LYS A 158 1.12 -10.30 -11.39
C LYS A 158 2.05 -9.53 -10.46
N MET A 159 3.20 -9.07 -10.94
CA MET A 159 4.13 -8.27 -10.15
C MET A 159 3.54 -6.91 -9.76
N ILE A 160 2.78 -6.28 -10.65
CA ILE A 160 2.03 -5.04 -10.36
C ILE A 160 0.98 -5.30 -9.27
N ASP A 161 0.12 -6.29 -9.47
CA ASP A 161 -1.00 -6.58 -8.57
C ASP A 161 -0.56 -7.02 -7.17
N SER A 162 0.55 -7.77 -7.10
CA SER A 162 1.05 -8.35 -5.86
C SER A 162 2.01 -7.44 -5.10
N ALA A 163 2.42 -6.29 -5.65
CA ALA A 163 3.35 -5.39 -4.96
C ALA A 163 2.81 -4.96 -3.59
N LEU A 164 3.71 -4.82 -2.61
CA LEU A 164 3.36 -4.37 -1.26
C LEU A 164 2.67 -3.01 -1.27
N PHE A 165 3.16 -2.11 -2.12
CA PHE A 165 2.52 -0.85 -2.50
C PHE A 165 3.23 -0.31 -3.74
N VAL A 166 2.69 0.77 -4.30
CA VAL A 166 3.28 1.50 -5.43
C VAL A 166 3.99 2.76 -4.92
N LEU A 167 5.23 2.98 -5.35
CA LEU A 167 6.01 4.18 -5.12
C LEU A 167 6.15 4.94 -6.43
N CYS A 168 5.53 6.11 -6.52
CA CYS A 168 5.64 6.99 -7.69
C CYS A 168 6.79 7.98 -7.46
N LEU A 169 7.78 7.96 -8.34
CA LEU A 169 8.88 8.94 -8.37
C LEU A 169 8.57 9.96 -9.46
N ASP A 170 7.93 11.06 -9.06
CA ASP A 170 7.56 12.16 -9.96
C ASP A 170 8.74 13.13 -10.15
N GLU A 171 8.80 13.75 -11.34
CA GLU A 171 9.72 14.85 -11.62
C GLU A 171 9.11 16.21 -11.24
N GLY A 172 9.97 17.13 -10.80
CA GLY A 172 9.59 18.50 -10.43
C GLY A 172 9.07 18.65 -9.00
N GLU A 173 9.07 19.89 -8.53
CA GLU A 173 8.60 20.26 -7.20
C GLU A 173 7.37 21.16 -7.35
N PRO A 174 6.22 20.83 -6.73
CA PRO A 174 5.04 21.67 -6.79
C PRO A 174 5.26 22.98 -6.01
N GLU A 175 5.05 24.12 -6.65
CA GLU A 175 5.33 25.46 -6.10
C GLU A 175 4.11 26.09 -5.41
N SER A 176 2.93 25.49 -5.52
CA SER A 176 1.68 26.01 -4.93
C SER A 176 0.78 24.91 -4.34
N PRO A 177 -0.10 25.23 -3.37
CA PRO A 177 -1.08 24.27 -2.83
C PRO A 177 -1.98 23.64 -3.90
N GLU A 178 -2.32 24.38 -4.95
CA GLU A 178 -3.12 23.89 -6.08
C GLU A 178 -2.32 22.86 -6.89
N GLN A 179 -1.02 23.12 -7.13
CA GLN A 179 -0.15 22.15 -7.80
C GLN A 179 0.06 20.90 -6.96
N VAL A 180 0.29 21.04 -5.65
CA VAL A 180 0.36 19.90 -4.70
C VAL A 180 -0.91 19.06 -4.80
N THR A 181 -2.08 19.70 -4.76
CA THR A 181 -3.38 19.01 -4.87
C THR A 181 -3.49 18.27 -6.19
N LYS A 182 -3.16 18.93 -7.31
CA LYS A 182 -3.18 18.31 -8.64
C LYS A 182 -2.28 17.07 -8.70
N VAL A 183 -1.04 17.19 -8.24
CA VAL A 183 -0.05 16.09 -8.25
C VAL A 183 -0.53 14.91 -7.40
N PHE A 184 -0.93 15.13 -6.15
CA PHE A 184 -1.31 14.03 -5.26
C PHE A 184 -2.72 13.46 -5.50
N LEU A 185 -3.63 14.22 -6.11
CA LEU A 185 -4.99 13.75 -6.38
C LEU A 185 -5.09 12.91 -7.66
N HIS A 186 -4.45 13.34 -8.75
CA HIS A 186 -4.57 12.65 -10.04
C HIS A 186 -3.30 12.70 -10.91
N GLY A 187 -2.37 13.61 -10.66
CA GLY A 187 -1.17 13.76 -11.49
C GLY A 187 -1.49 14.05 -12.95
N ASP A 188 -0.73 13.46 -13.86
CA ASP A 188 -0.97 13.48 -15.31
C ASP A 188 -1.50 12.15 -15.87
N GLY A 189 -1.75 11.16 -14.99
CA GLY A 189 -2.23 9.82 -15.34
C GLY A 189 -1.16 8.84 -15.80
N THR A 190 0.11 9.26 -15.92
CA THR A 190 1.18 8.39 -16.46
C THR A 190 1.96 7.64 -15.38
N ASN A 191 2.00 8.19 -14.16
CA ASN A 191 2.92 7.76 -13.09
C ASN A 191 2.18 7.40 -11.78
N ARG A 192 1.03 6.71 -11.85
CA ARG A 192 0.15 6.40 -10.71
C ARG A 192 -0.22 4.92 -10.65
#